data_AF-K7KWM4-F1
#
_entry.id   AF-K7KWM4-F1
#
_cell.length_a   1.000
_cell.length_b   1.000
_cell.length_c   1.000
_cell.angle_alpha   90.00
_cell.angle_beta   90.00
_cell.angle_gamma   90.00
#
_symmetry.space_group_name_H-M   'P 1'
#
loop_
_entity.id
_entity.type
_entity.pdbx_description
1 polymer ?
#
loop_
_entity_poly.entity_id
_entity_poly.type
_entity_poly.pdbx_seq_one_letter_code
_entity_poly.pdbx_strand_id
1 'polypeptide(L)'
;MLDVKPHEFLRYGLGCLEMLASLGDYCAKETRERIRIMVAGGDGSVGWVLGCLTELHAQGREPIPPVGIVPLGTGNDLSRSLGWGGSFPFSWKTAIKRSLYKASIGPICHLDSWRLSLSMPEGTIIEPPHSLKHTTEFTLDEGLEVERELSENVICYEGVFYNYFSIGMDAQVAYGFHHLRNEKPYLAQGPIANKIIYSGYSCTQGWFFTPCTSDPGLRGLKNILRMHVKKINCSEWEQVLVPTSVRAIVALNLHSYGSGRNPWGNLTPEYLEKRGFIEAQFDDGLLEIFGLKQGWHATFVMSELISAKHIAQATAIRLEVRGGEWKDAFMQMDGEPWKQPMSKDFSTFVEIKREPFQSIMINGE
;
A
#
# COMPACT_ATOMS: atom_id res chain seq x y z
N MET A 1 -29.85 -2.90 -5.85
CA MET A 1 -29.30 -3.94 -4.95
C MET A 1 -29.04 -3.25 -3.65
N LEU A 2 -29.53 -3.80 -2.54
CA LEU A 2 -29.42 -3.22 -1.20
C LEU A 2 -27.95 -2.94 -0.84
N ASP A 3 -27.71 -1.79 -0.19
CA ASP A 3 -26.41 -1.28 0.29
C ASP A 3 -25.81 -2.17 1.40
N VAL A 4 -25.56 -3.45 1.12
CA VAL A 4 -24.90 -4.34 2.07
C VAL A 4 -23.40 -4.10 1.97
N LYS A 5 -22.79 -3.67 3.08
CA LYS A 5 -21.34 -3.49 3.12
C LYS A 5 -20.66 -4.87 3.07
N PRO A 6 -19.52 -5.05 2.39
CA PRO A 6 -18.78 -6.32 2.33
C PRO A 6 -18.58 -7.00 3.69
N HIS A 7 -18.27 -6.25 4.75
CA HIS A 7 -18.11 -6.83 6.09
C HIS A 7 -19.41 -7.44 6.64
N GLU A 8 -20.57 -6.85 6.34
CA GLU A 8 -21.88 -7.38 6.74
C GLU A 8 -22.17 -8.66 5.97
N PHE A 9 -21.91 -8.68 4.66
CA PHE A 9 -22.07 -9.87 3.84
C PHE A 9 -21.19 -11.02 4.34
N LEU A 10 -19.91 -10.75 4.64
CA LEU A 10 -18.97 -11.76 5.13
C LEU A 10 -19.38 -12.28 6.50
N ARG A 11 -19.64 -11.37 7.46
CA ARG A 11 -20.01 -11.76 8.84
C ARG A 11 -21.34 -12.50 8.88
N TYR A 12 -22.34 -12.02 8.15
CA TYR A 12 -23.67 -12.62 8.10
C TYR A 12 -23.64 -13.95 7.34
N GLY A 13 -23.05 -13.97 6.14
CA GLY A 13 -22.98 -15.17 5.30
C GLY A 13 -22.23 -16.31 5.99
N LEU A 14 -21.05 -16.03 6.53
CA LEU A 14 -20.28 -17.03 7.27
C LEU A 14 -20.96 -17.40 8.60
N GLY A 15 -21.57 -16.43 9.29
CA GLY A 15 -22.32 -16.68 10.52
C GLY A 15 -23.51 -17.61 10.31
N CYS A 16 -24.25 -17.47 9.20
CA CYS A 16 -25.34 -18.36 8.83
C CYS A 16 -24.84 -19.80 8.59
N LEU A 17 -23.72 -19.96 7.86
CA LEU A 17 -23.14 -21.29 7.62
C LEU A 17 -22.68 -21.95 8.93
N GLU A 18 -22.01 -21.19 9.80
CA GLU A 18 -21.54 -21.68 11.10
C GLU A 18 -22.72 -22.06 12.03
N MET A 19 -23.77 -21.24 12.05
CA MET A 19 -25.00 -21.54 12.80
C MET A 19 -25.65 -22.83 12.30
N LEU A 20 -25.86 -22.98 10.99
CA LEU A 20 -26.47 -24.19 10.42
C LEU A 20 -25.61 -25.43 10.67
N ALA A 21 -24.28 -25.30 10.53
CA ALA A 21 -23.34 -26.36 10.86
C ALA A 21 -23.45 -26.78 12.34
N SER A 22 -23.61 -25.83 13.25
CA SER A 22 -23.81 -26.12 14.70
C SER A 22 -25.12 -26.85 14.99
N LEU A 23 -26.14 -26.68 14.13
CA LEU A 23 -27.41 -27.40 14.20
C LEU A 23 -27.34 -28.79 13.54
N GLY A 24 -26.17 -29.20 13.03
CA GLY A 24 -25.95 -30.51 12.41
C GLY A 24 -26.10 -30.53 10.88
N ASP A 25 -26.20 -29.39 10.22
CA ASP A 25 -26.22 -29.32 8.75
C ASP A 25 -24.81 -29.61 8.18
N TYR A 26 -24.66 -30.81 7.63
CA TYR A 26 -23.41 -31.25 7.00
C TYR A 26 -23.03 -30.42 5.77
N CYS A 27 -24.00 -29.98 4.96
CA CYS A 27 -23.76 -29.18 3.77
C CYS A 27 -23.22 -27.80 4.14
N ALA A 28 -23.79 -27.18 5.19
CA ALA A 28 -23.30 -25.91 5.71
C ALA A 28 -21.87 -26.02 6.25
N LYS A 29 -21.56 -27.10 6.97
CA LYS A 29 -20.20 -27.38 7.46
C LYS A 29 -19.20 -27.53 6.31
N GLU A 30 -19.49 -28.40 5.34
CA GLU A 30 -18.60 -28.62 4.19
C GLU A 30 -18.45 -27.35 3.34
N THR A 31 -19.52 -26.57 3.17
CA THR A 31 -19.46 -25.27 2.48
C THR A 31 -18.54 -24.32 3.23
N ARG A 32 -18.65 -24.20 4.56
CA ARG A 32 -17.81 -23.32 5.39
C ARG A 32 -16.32 -23.68 5.31
N GLU A 33 -16.01 -24.96 5.17
CA GLU A 33 -14.64 -25.48 5.05
C GLU A 33 -14.03 -25.26 3.65
N ARG A 34 -14.86 -25.27 2.58
CA ARG A 34 -14.39 -25.22 1.19
C ARG A 34 -14.64 -23.89 0.48
N ILE A 35 -15.34 -22.95 1.10
CA ILE A 35 -15.74 -21.69 0.46
C ILE A 35 -14.52 -20.87 0.05
N ARG A 36 -14.62 -20.30 -1.16
CA ARG A 36 -13.64 -19.39 -1.75
C ARG A 36 -14.34 -18.10 -2.14
N ILE A 37 -13.70 -16.96 -1.92
CA ILE A 37 -14.29 -15.64 -2.16
C ILE A 37 -13.72 -15.04 -3.43
N MET A 38 -14.58 -14.49 -4.27
CA MET A 38 -14.18 -13.69 -5.43
C MET A 38 -14.57 -12.23 -5.22
N VAL A 39 -13.59 -11.34 -5.27
CA VAL A 39 -13.80 -9.89 -5.12
C VAL A 39 -13.73 -9.21 -6.49
N ALA A 40 -14.85 -8.62 -6.90
CA ALA A 40 -14.93 -7.86 -8.14
C ALA A 40 -14.79 -6.37 -7.86
N GLY A 41 -13.62 -5.81 -8.14
CA GLY A 41 -13.28 -4.44 -7.79
C GLY A 41 -11.85 -4.05 -8.16
N GLY A 42 -11.38 -2.94 -7.58
CA GLY A 42 -9.97 -2.54 -7.63
C GLY A 42 -9.24 -2.89 -6.33
N ASP A 43 -7.99 -2.45 -6.21
CA ASP A 43 -7.11 -2.78 -5.08
C ASP A 43 -7.74 -2.42 -3.71
N GLY A 44 -8.36 -1.24 -3.57
CA GLY A 44 -9.04 -0.86 -2.33
C GLY A 44 -10.26 -1.73 -1.96
N SER A 45 -10.99 -2.26 -2.94
CA SER A 45 -12.10 -3.20 -2.67
C SER A 45 -11.58 -4.55 -2.17
N VAL A 46 -10.45 -5.00 -2.71
CA VAL A 46 -9.77 -6.23 -2.26
C VAL A 46 -9.25 -6.02 -0.84
N GLY A 47 -8.53 -4.91 -0.59
CA GLY A 47 -7.99 -4.57 0.73
C GLY A 47 -9.08 -4.48 1.81
N TRP A 48 -10.26 -3.96 1.48
CA TRP A 48 -11.39 -3.95 2.40
C TRP A 48 -11.84 -5.36 2.79
N VAL A 49 -12.00 -6.26 1.81
CA VAL A 49 -12.38 -7.66 2.07
C VAL A 49 -11.32 -8.37 2.90
N LEU A 50 -10.03 -8.19 2.58
CA LEU A 50 -8.93 -8.76 3.36
C LEU A 50 -8.94 -8.25 4.81
N GLY A 51 -9.17 -6.96 5.03
CA GLY A 51 -9.32 -6.42 6.38
C GLY A 51 -10.47 -7.07 7.16
N CYS A 52 -11.60 -7.35 6.50
CA CYS A 52 -12.71 -8.07 7.13
C CYS A 52 -12.34 -9.51 7.49
N LEU A 53 -11.55 -10.20 6.66
CA LEU A 53 -11.08 -11.57 6.92
C LEU A 53 -10.06 -11.60 8.07
N THR A 54 -9.19 -10.60 8.16
CA THR A 54 -8.27 -10.44 9.29
C THR A 54 -9.01 -10.23 10.60
N GLU A 55 -10.10 -9.44 10.62
CA GLU A 55 -10.96 -9.31 11.80
C GLU A 55 -11.63 -10.65 12.20
N LEU A 56 -12.02 -11.49 11.23
CA LEU A 56 -12.56 -12.82 11.52
C LEU A 56 -11.50 -13.76 12.11
N HIS A 57 -10.26 -13.69 11.61
CA HIS A 57 -9.14 -14.45 12.16
C HIS A 57 -8.86 -14.03 13.62
N ALA A 58 -8.85 -12.72 13.90
CA ALA A 58 -8.68 -12.20 15.25
C ALA A 58 -9.79 -12.67 16.23
N GLN A 59 -10.97 -13.02 15.72
CA GLN A 59 -12.08 -13.60 16.48
C GLN A 59 -11.99 -15.13 16.63
N GLY A 60 -10.95 -15.77 16.08
CA GLY A 60 -10.78 -17.23 16.09
C GLY A 60 -11.75 -17.97 15.16
N ARG A 61 -12.33 -17.30 14.15
CA ARG A 61 -13.34 -17.90 13.25
C ARG A 61 -12.70 -18.58 12.03
N GLU A 62 -12.12 -19.74 12.26
CA GLU A 62 -11.47 -20.54 11.23
C GLU A 62 -12.41 -21.53 10.51
N PRO A 63 -12.08 -21.96 9.27
CA PRO A 63 -10.95 -21.52 8.43
C PRO A 63 -11.18 -20.13 7.82
N ILE A 64 -10.12 -19.41 7.46
CA ILE A 64 -10.26 -18.16 6.70
C ILE A 64 -10.34 -18.48 5.20
N PRO A 65 -11.41 -18.06 4.50
CA PRO A 65 -11.58 -18.39 3.08
C PRO A 65 -10.57 -17.65 2.19
N PRO A 66 -9.97 -18.33 1.19
CA PRO A 66 -9.03 -17.71 0.28
C PRO A 66 -9.73 -16.76 -0.69
N VAL A 67 -9.03 -15.71 -1.11
CA VAL A 67 -9.57 -14.63 -1.96
C VAL A 67 -8.96 -14.64 -3.37
N GLY A 68 -9.81 -14.68 -4.39
CA GLY A 68 -9.45 -14.40 -5.78
C GLY A 68 -10.01 -13.06 -6.26
N ILE A 69 -9.45 -12.51 -7.34
CA ILE A 69 -9.71 -11.14 -7.78
C ILE A 69 -10.32 -11.12 -9.18
N VAL A 70 -11.35 -10.28 -9.37
CA VAL A 70 -11.86 -9.89 -10.68
C VAL A 70 -11.50 -8.41 -10.90
N PRO A 71 -10.53 -8.08 -11.77
CA PRO A 71 -9.96 -6.73 -11.88
C PRO A 71 -10.89 -5.76 -12.60
N LEU A 72 -11.72 -5.06 -11.82
CA LEU A 72 -12.66 -4.03 -12.31
C LEU A 72 -12.17 -2.60 -12.00
N GLY A 73 -11.05 -2.45 -11.29
CA GLY A 73 -10.45 -1.16 -10.97
C GLY A 73 -9.56 -0.56 -12.08
N THR A 74 -8.85 0.52 -11.74
CA THR A 74 -7.95 1.24 -12.67
C THR A 74 -6.51 0.70 -12.66
N GLY A 75 -5.93 0.50 -11.47
CA GLY A 75 -4.56 0.00 -11.28
C GLY A 75 -4.50 -1.53 -11.34
N ASN A 76 -5.20 -2.16 -10.40
CA ASN A 76 -5.32 -3.61 -10.25
C ASN A 76 -3.95 -4.27 -10.03
N ASP A 77 -3.07 -3.63 -9.27
CA ASP A 77 -1.70 -4.09 -9.02
C ASP A 77 -1.70 -5.40 -8.19
N LEU A 78 -2.64 -5.58 -7.26
CA LEU A 78 -2.85 -6.86 -6.56
C LEU A 78 -3.24 -7.98 -7.53
N SER A 79 -4.20 -7.69 -8.41
CA SER A 79 -4.67 -8.65 -9.42
C SER A 79 -3.56 -9.06 -10.38
N ARG A 80 -2.68 -8.13 -10.76
CA ARG A 80 -1.52 -8.41 -11.63
C ARG A 80 -0.51 -9.30 -10.95
N SER A 81 -0.15 -8.96 -9.72
CA SER A 81 0.88 -9.68 -8.95
C SER A 81 0.42 -11.10 -8.58
N LEU A 82 -0.89 -11.32 -8.46
CA LEU A 82 -1.50 -12.62 -8.19
C LEU A 82 -1.97 -13.37 -9.45
N GLY A 83 -1.59 -12.94 -10.67
CA GLY A 83 -1.90 -13.68 -11.90
C GLY A 83 -3.33 -13.56 -12.45
N TRP A 84 -4.19 -12.74 -11.84
CA TRP A 84 -5.57 -12.49 -12.30
C TRP A 84 -5.66 -11.49 -13.46
N GLY A 85 -4.55 -10.79 -13.73
CA GLY A 85 -4.40 -9.87 -14.85
C GLY A 85 -4.85 -8.45 -14.52
N GLY A 86 -4.86 -7.60 -15.55
CA GLY A 86 -4.92 -6.16 -15.36
C GLY A 86 -6.26 -5.47 -15.55
N SER A 87 -7.16 -6.14 -16.24
CA SER A 87 -8.46 -5.61 -16.62
C SER A 87 -9.37 -6.78 -16.95
N PHE A 88 -10.66 -6.60 -16.71
CA PHE A 88 -11.63 -7.61 -17.06
C PHE A 88 -12.06 -7.50 -18.53
N PRO A 89 -12.06 -8.60 -19.30
CA PRO A 89 -12.41 -8.57 -20.72
C PRO A 89 -13.86 -8.13 -20.99
N PHE A 90 -14.08 -7.47 -22.14
CA PHE A 90 -15.42 -7.10 -22.63
C PHE A 90 -16.35 -8.31 -22.85
N SER A 91 -15.80 -9.48 -23.18
CA SER A 91 -16.51 -10.75 -23.27
C SER A 91 -16.81 -11.35 -21.88
N TRP A 92 -17.47 -10.55 -21.04
CA TRP A 92 -17.60 -10.77 -19.60
C TRP A 92 -18.18 -12.14 -19.23
N LYS A 93 -19.12 -12.69 -20.01
CA LYS A 93 -19.73 -14.01 -19.76
C LYS A 93 -18.73 -15.15 -19.82
N THR A 94 -17.81 -15.12 -20.79
CA THR A 94 -16.77 -16.14 -20.92
C THR A 94 -15.65 -15.89 -19.92
N ALA A 95 -15.31 -14.62 -19.70
CA ALA A 95 -14.29 -14.22 -18.74
C ALA A 95 -14.66 -14.59 -17.31
N ILE A 96 -15.92 -14.41 -16.89
CA ILE A 96 -16.36 -14.75 -15.54
C ILE A 96 -16.35 -16.26 -15.33
N LYS A 97 -16.80 -17.06 -16.31
CA LYS A 97 -16.73 -18.52 -16.23
C LYS A 97 -15.29 -19.00 -16.07
N ARG A 98 -14.36 -18.43 -16.83
CA ARG A 98 -12.93 -18.75 -16.72
C ARG A 98 -12.37 -18.35 -15.36
N SER A 99 -12.74 -17.17 -14.86
CA SER A 99 -12.29 -16.68 -13.56
C SER A 99 -12.81 -17.54 -12.41
N LEU A 100 -14.08 -17.94 -12.46
CA LEU A 100 -14.68 -18.84 -11.47
C LEU A 100 -14.08 -20.25 -11.52
N TYR A 101 -13.81 -20.76 -12.72
CA TYR A 101 -13.12 -22.04 -12.88
C TYR A 101 -11.70 -21.98 -12.28
N LYS A 102 -10.92 -20.94 -12.62
CA LYS A 102 -9.62 -20.68 -12.01
C LYS A 102 -9.73 -20.58 -10.49
N ALA A 103 -10.71 -19.84 -9.97
CA ALA A 103 -10.94 -19.70 -8.54
C ALA A 103 -11.25 -21.03 -7.84
N SER A 104 -11.96 -21.95 -8.50
CA SER A 104 -12.32 -23.25 -7.92
C SER A 104 -11.13 -24.21 -7.79
N ILE A 105 -10.16 -24.15 -8.69
CA ILE A 105 -9.02 -25.10 -8.73
C ILE A 105 -7.67 -24.46 -8.39
N GLY A 106 -7.59 -23.13 -8.38
CA GLY A 106 -6.35 -22.39 -8.23
C GLY A 106 -5.66 -22.71 -6.90
N PRO A 107 -4.32 -22.78 -6.88
CA PRO A 107 -3.59 -23.01 -5.65
C PRO A 107 -3.73 -21.82 -4.72
N ILE A 108 -3.58 -22.08 -3.43
CA ILE A 108 -3.58 -21.05 -2.39
C ILE A 108 -2.16 -20.49 -2.27
N CYS A 109 -2.04 -19.17 -2.17
CA CYS A 109 -0.81 -18.47 -1.82
C CYS A 109 -1.06 -17.50 -0.66
N HIS A 110 0.01 -16.97 -0.08
CA HIS A 110 -0.06 -16.00 1.00
C HIS A 110 0.28 -14.61 0.47
N LEU A 111 -0.20 -13.59 1.16
CA LEU A 111 0.10 -12.19 0.86
C LEU A 111 0.41 -11.49 2.16
N ASP A 112 1.58 -10.86 2.22
CA ASP A 112 1.94 -10.00 3.33
C ASP A 112 1.09 -8.76 3.38
N SER A 113 0.84 -8.33 4.61
CA SER A 113 0.17 -7.07 4.88
C SER A 113 0.97 -6.30 5.93
N TRP A 114 0.90 -4.98 5.84
CA TRP A 114 1.80 -4.09 6.54
C TRP A 114 1.00 -3.06 7.32
N ARG A 115 1.18 -3.07 8.64
CA ARG A 115 0.63 -2.06 9.54
C ARG A 115 1.44 -0.78 9.39
N LEU A 116 0.74 0.31 9.15
CA LEU A 116 1.26 1.66 9.26
C LEU A 116 0.71 2.31 10.51
N SER A 117 1.59 2.72 11.41
CA SER A 117 1.27 3.49 12.61
C SER A 117 1.86 4.90 12.46
N LEU A 118 0.99 5.90 12.49
CA LEU A 118 1.31 7.31 12.33
C LEU A 118 1.13 8.01 13.68
N SER A 119 2.19 8.63 14.19
CA SER A 119 2.16 9.41 15.44
C SER A 119 2.55 10.84 15.17
N MET A 120 1.72 11.79 15.59
CA MET A 120 1.92 13.21 15.36
C MET A 120 1.57 14.05 16.60
N PRO A 121 2.02 15.31 16.69
CA PRO A 121 1.71 16.18 17.81
C PRO A 121 0.20 16.46 17.92
N GLU A 122 -0.29 16.60 19.15
CA GLU A 122 -1.67 17.02 19.41
C GLU A 122 -1.99 18.37 18.73
N GLY A 123 -3.22 18.50 18.21
CA GLY A 123 -3.67 19.68 17.46
C GLY A 123 -3.33 19.65 15.97
N THR A 124 -2.59 18.65 15.50
CA THR A 124 -2.39 18.43 14.05
C THR A 124 -3.70 17.97 13.42
N ILE A 125 -4.23 18.75 12.47
CA ILE A 125 -5.45 18.42 11.74
C ILE A 125 -5.06 17.78 10.41
N ILE A 126 -5.50 16.55 10.19
CA ILE A 126 -5.36 15.83 8.92
C ILE A 126 -6.71 15.31 8.44
N GLU A 127 -6.82 15.11 7.14
CA GLU A 127 -7.85 14.28 6.53
C GLU A 127 -7.21 12.92 6.21
N PRO A 128 -7.26 11.95 7.13
CA PRO A 128 -6.61 10.66 6.91
C PRO A 128 -7.36 9.86 5.83
N PRO A 129 -6.66 8.96 5.12
CA PRO A 129 -7.30 7.98 4.24
C PRO A 129 -8.26 7.10 5.04
N HIS A 130 -9.26 6.51 4.37
CA HIS A 130 -10.27 5.66 5.03
C HIS A 130 -9.67 4.43 5.72
N SER A 131 -8.53 3.99 5.20
CA SER A 131 -7.77 2.85 5.72
C SER A 131 -7.00 3.18 7.01
N LEU A 132 -6.81 4.47 7.37
CA LEU A 132 -6.21 4.90 8.64
C LEU A 132 -7.28 5.29 9.66
N LYS A 133 -7.29 4.62 10.81
CA LYS A 133 -8.23 4.83 11.90
C LYS A 133 -7.52 5.41 13.12
N HIS A 134 -8.20 6.28 13.85
CA HIS A 134 -7.68 6.84 15.09
C HIS A 134 -7.52 5.76 16.16
N THR A 135 -6.40 5.78 16.88
CA THR A 135 -6.06 4.81 17.94
C THR A 135 -5.56 5.56 19.19
N THR A 136 -5.93 5.08 20.37
CA THR A 136 -5.58 5.68 21.67
C THR A 136 -4.38 5.03 22.36
N GLU A 137 -3.91 3.89 21.87
CA GLU A 137 -2.79 3.13 22.46
C GLU A 137 -1.65 3.05 21.44
N PHE A 138 -0.52 3.71 21.72
CA PHE A 138 0.66 3.60 20.88
C PHE A 138 1.93 3.64 21.74
N THR A 139 2.76 2.62 21.60
CA THR A 139 4.13 2.58 22.11
C THR A 139 5.06 2.45 20.92
N LEU A 140 5.84 3.49 20.63
CA LEU A 140 6.98 3.39 19.72
C LEU A 140 7.91 2.28 20.24
N ASP A 141 8.37 1.39 19.37
CA ASP A 141 9.44 0.44 19.69
C ASP A 141 10.65 1.22 20.25
N GLU A 142 10.99 0.99 21.54
CA GLU A 142 11.88 1.82 22.38
C GLU A 142 13.38 1.75 21.98
N GLY A 143 13.72 1.09 20.87
CA GLY A 143 15.11 0.87 20.44
C GLY A 143 15.81 2.04 19.73
N LEU A 144 15.22 3.25 19.67
CA LEU A 144 15.83 4.40 19.03
C LEU A 144 15.74 5.64 19.92
N GLU A 145 16.90 6.28 20.18
CA GLU A 145 16.96 7.59 20.82
C GLU A 145 16.31 8.63 19.89
N VAL A 146 15.18 9.20 20.32
CA VAL A 146 14.56 10.32 19.62
C VAL A 146 15.39 11.57 19.91
N GLU A 147 15.89 12.25 18.87
CA GLU A 147 16.80 13.40 19.06
C GLU A 147 16.18 14.57 19.86
N ARG A 148 14.84 14.69 19.94
CA ARG A 148 14.11 15.72 20.71
C ARG A 148 12.74 15.25 21.21
N GLU A 149 12.24 15.92 22.25
CA GLU A 149 11.00 15.60 22.99
C GLU A 149 9.81 15.25 22.08
N LEU A 150 9.19 14.10 22.34
CA LEU A 150 7.82 13.81 21.95
C LEU A 150 6.91 14.80 22.68
N SER A 151 5.87 15.34 22.03
CA SER A 151 4.88 16.12 22.78
C SER A 151 4.21 15.22 23.83
N GLU A 152 3.95 15.76 25.02
CA GLU A 152 3.32 15.02 26.14
C GLU A 152 2.00 14.35 25.71
N ASN A 153 1.31 14.94 24.73
CA ASN A 153 0.14 14.38 24.07
C ASN A 153 0.41 14.17 22.56
N VAL A 154 0.15 12.96 22.06
CA VAL A 154 0.25 12.60 20.64
C VAL A 154 -1.10 12.10 20.11
N ILE A 155 -1.35 12.32 18.82
CA ILE A 155 -2.47 11.74 18.09
C ILE A 155 -1.93 10.60 17.23
N CYS A 156 -2.57 9.44 17.30
CA CYS A 156 -2.13 8.24 16.61
C CYS A 156 -3.19 7.73 15.64
N TYR A 157 -2.75 7.31 14.46
CA TYR A 157 -3.56 6.63 13.46
C TYR A 157 -2.90 5.31 13.08
N GLU A 158 -3.70 4.27 12.90
CA GLU A 158 -3.22 2.97 12.43
C GLU A 158 -4.07 2.46 11.28
N GLY A 159 -3.43 1.77 10.35
CA GLY A 159 -4.09 1.08 9.25
C GLY A 159 -3.20 0.04 8.62
N VAL A 160 -3.76 -0.72 7.69
CA VAL A 160 -3.06 -1.82 7.02
C VAL A 160 -3.09 -1.56 5.52
N PHE A 161 -1.97 -1.83 4.87
CA PHE A 161 -1.82 -1.80 3.43
C PHE A 161 -1.24 -3.11 2.91
N TYR A 162 -1.48 -3.38 1.62
CA TYR A 162 -1.09 -4.62 0.95
C TYR A 162 -0.16 -4.37 -0.22
N ASN A 163 -0.14 -3.16 -0.77
CA ASN A 163 0.66 -2.84 -1.95
C ASN A 163 1.84 -1.92 -1.62
N TYR A 164 1.59 -0.66 -1.24
CA TYR A 164 2.69 0.26 -0.97
C TYR A 164 2.30 1.41 -0.05
N PHE A 165 3.35 1.98 0.56
CA PHE A 165 3.36 3.30 1.15
C PHE A 165 4.33 4.20 0.39
N SER A 166 3.98 5.47 0.16
CA SER A 166 4.89 6.45 -0.42
C SER A 166 4.85 7.80 0.30
N ILE A 167 5.99 8.50 0.30
CA ILE A 167 6.13 9.87 0.80
C ILE A 167 6.84 10.73 -0.24
N GLY A 168 6.38 11.96 -0.41
CA GLY A 168 7.00 12.99 -1.23
C GLY A 168 6.27 13.20 -2.55
N MET A 169 7.06 13.40 -3.60
CA MET A 169 6.57 13.85 -4.90
C MET A 169 5.49 12.93 -5.49
N ASP A 170 5.66 11.61 -5.44
CA ASP A 170 4.66 10.65 -5.93
C ASP A 170 3.29 10.82 -5.25
N ALA A 171 3.26 10.81 -3.92
CA ALA A 171 2.06 11.06 -3.12
C ALA A 171 1.43 12.44 -3.38
N GLN A 172 2.23 13.46 -3.70
CA GLN A 172 1.72 14.79 -4.05
C GLN A 172 0.87 14.76 -5.33
N VAL A 173 1.27 13.99 -6.35
CA VAL A 173 0.47 13.84 -7.57
C VAL A 173 -0.78 13.03 -7.33
N ALA A 174 -0.69 11.97 -6.54
CA ALA A 174 -1.88 11.24 -6.14
C ALA A 174 -2.87 12.14 -5.40
N TYR A 175 -2.38 12.98 -4.48
CA TYR A 175 -3.20 13.96 -3.75
C TYR A 175 -3.91 14.94 -4.71
N GLY A 176 -3.16 15.53 -5.65
CA GLY A 176 -3.73 16.44 -6.65
C GLY A 176 -4.78 15.77 -7.54
N PHE A 177 -4.55 14.53 -7.95
CA PHE A 177 -5.51 13.73 -8.70
C PHE A 177 -6.77 13.39 -7.87
N HIS A 178 -6.58 12.99 -6.61
CA HIS A 178 -7.67 12.67 -5.70
C HIS A 178 -8.60 13.86 -5.47
N HIS A 179 -8.02 15.04 -5.23
CA HIS A 179 -8.77 16.28 -5.08
C HIS A 179 -9.56 16.64 -6.34
N LEU A 180 -8.94 16.56 -7.53
CA LEU A 180 -9.65 16.80 -8.79
C LEU A 180 -10.80 15.82 -9.01
N ARG A 181 -10.60 14.54 -8.68
CA ARG A 181 -11.65 13.52 -8.80
C ARG A 181 -12.84 13.84 -7.91
N ASN A 182 -12.59 14.36 -6.70
CA ASN A 182 -13.65 14.74 -5.77
C ASN A 182 -14.38 16.03 -6.22
N GLU A 183 -13.66 17.01 -6.77
CA GLU A 183 -14.27 18.24 -7.29
C GLU A 183 -15.03 18.03 -8.62
N LYS A 184 -14.47 17.20 -9.51
CA LYS A 184 -14.93 17.01 -10.90
C LYS A 184 -15.03 15.52 -11.26
N PRO A 185 -15.94 14.77 -10.65
CA PRO A 185 -16.06 13.32 -10.86
C PRO A 185 -16.38 12.95 -12.32
N TYR A 186 -17.00 13.85 -13.09
CA TYR A 186 -17.30 13.66 -14.52
C TYR A 186 -16.05 13.54 -15.40
N LEU A 187 -14.89 14.08 -14.99
CA LEU A 187 -13.63 13.95 -15.72
C LEU A 187 -12.95 12.61 -15.46
N ALA A 188 -13.20 12.00 -14.30
CA ALA A 188 -12.59 10.77 -13.83
C ALA A 188 -13.49 9.54 -14.02
N GLN A 189 -14.24 9.51 -15.13
CA GLN A 189 -15.13 8.39 -15.45
C GLN A 189 -14.36 7.30 -16.21
N GLY A 190 -13.90 6.32 -15.45
CA GLY A 190 -13.37 5.06 -15.95
C GLY A 190 -11.84 4.97 -15.99
N PRO A 191 -11.29 3.75 -16.16
CA PRO A 191 -9.86 3.49 -16.00
C PRO A 191 -8.95 4.26 -16.94
N ILE A 192 -9.36 4.47 -18.19
CA ILE A 192 -8.55 5.16 -19.21
C ILE A 192 -8.45 6.66 -18.87
N ALA A 193 -9.57 7.30 -18.55
CA ALA A 193 -9.60 8.71 -18.17
C ALA A 193 -8.74 8.96 -16.91
N ASN A 194 -8.85 8.09 -15.90
CA ASN A 194 -8.05 8.17 -14.69
C ASN A 194 -6.54 8.11 -14.99
N LYS A 195 -6.10 7.21 -15.87
CA LYS A 195 -4.69 7.09 -16.26
C LYS A 195 -4.19 8.33 -17.00
N ILE A 196 -5.00 8.90 -17.90
CA ILE A 196 -4.64 10.12 -18.64
C ILE A 196 -4.51 11.31 -17.69
N ILE A 197 -5.44 11.48 -16.76
CA ILE A 197 -5.39 12.57 -15.79
C ILE A 197 -4.18 12.42 -14.87
N TYR A 198 -3.94 11.22 -14.33
CA TYR A 198 -2.76 10.95 -13.50
C TYR A 198 -1.45 11.28 -14.23
N SER A 199 -1.36 10.88 -15.50
CA SER A 199 -0.23 11.20 -16.38
C SER A 199 -0.11 12.72 -16.60
N GLY A 200 -1.23 13.40 -16.81
CA GLY A 200 -1.29 14.86 -16.96
C GLY A 200 -0.80 15.60 -15.71
N TYR A 201 -1.21 15.19 -14.51
CA TYR A 201 -0.75 15.77 -13.25
C TYR A 201 0.75 15.55 -13.03
N SER A 202 1.25 14.36 -13.38
CA SER A 202 2.69 14.09 -13.37
C SER A 202 3.46 15.08 -14.26
N CYS A 203 2.88 15.51 -15.38
CA CYS A 203 3.48 16.49 -16.28
C CYS A 203 3.36 17.95 -15.83
N THR A 204 2.26 18.34 -15.19
CA THR A 204 1.93 19.74 -14.90
C THR A 204 2.39 20.24 -13.52
N GLN A 205 2.68 19.36 -12.57
CA GLN A 205 3.16 19.72 -11.21
C GLN A 205 4.63 20.23 -11.16
N GLY A 206 5.15 20.79 -12.26
CA GLY A 206 6.49 21.38 -12.32
C GLY A 206 7.66 20.37 -12.33
N TRP A 207 7.37 19.09 -12.53
CA TRP A 207 8.33 17.98 -12.45
C TRP A 207 9.33 17.90 -13.60
N PHE A 208 8.91 18.36 -14.79
CA PHE A 208 9.73 18.41 -15.99
C PHE A 208 10.43 19.77 -16.16
N PHE A 209 9.90 20.81 -15.51
CA PHE A 209 10.42 22.19 -15.53
C PHE A 209 11.03 22.62 -14.19
N THR A 210 11.41 21.66 -13.34
CA THR A 210 12.00 21.94 -12.04
C THR A 210 13.33 22.73 -12.07
N PRO A 211 14.05 22.99 -13.18
CA PRO A 211 15.20 23.90 -13.14
C PRO A 211 14.86 25.35 -12.73
N CYS A 212 13.59 25.78 -12.78
CA CYS A 212 13.23 27.21 -12.71
C CYS A 212 12.64 27.71 -11.37
N THR A 213 12.65 26.92 -10.28
CA THR A 213 12.22 27.39 -8.95
C THR A 213 13.41 27.74 -8.05
N SER A 214 13.30 28.85 -7.33
CA SER A 214 14.40 29.66 -6.77
C SER A 214 15.20 29.07 -5.60
N ASP A 215 14.86 27.89 -5.07
CA ASP A 215 15.67 27.26 -4.01
C ASP A 215 15.96 25.76 -4.29
N PRO A 216 17.18 25.43 -4.77
CA PRO A 216 17.63 24.06 -5.03
C PRO A 216 17.78 23.22 -3.76
N GLY A 217 18.07 23.86 -2.63
CA GLY A 217 18.37 23.20 -1.35
C GLY A 217 17.15 22.56 -0.73
N LEU A 218 15.94 23.03 -1.04
CA LEU A 218 14.70 22.55 -0.45
C LEU A 218 14.17 21.26 -1.11
N ARG A 219 14.59 20.89 -2.32
CA ARG A 219 13.87 19.91 -3.16
C ARG A 219 13.96 18.43 -2.76
N GLY A 220 14.91 18.05 -1.91
CA GLY A 220 15.20 16.65 -1.58
C GLY A 220 14.53 16.21 -0.29
N LEU A 221 14.04 14.97 -0.25
CA LEU A 221 13.43 14.40 0.97
C LEU A 221 14.39 14.36 2.16
N LYS A 222 15.71 14.29 1.89
CA LYS A 222 16.77 14.26 2.92
C LYS A 222 16.63 15.36 3.98
N ASN A 223 16.08 16.52 3.63
CA ASN A 223 15.97 17.64 4.57
C ASN A 223 14.82 17.52 5.56
N ILE A 224 13.80 16.71 5.24
CA ILE A 224 12.59 16.55 6.04
C ILE A 224 12.44 15.13 6.59
N LEU A 225 13.23 14.18 6.10
CA LEU A 225 13.04 12.76 6.35
C LEU A 225 14.33 12.11 6.84
N ARG A 226 14.24 11.46 8.00
CA ARG A 226 15.18 10.43 8.43
C ARG A 226 14.51 9.08 8.39
N MET A 227 15.23 8.09 7.89
CA MET A 227 14.72 6.73 7.71
C MET A 227 15.59 5.76 8.47
N HIS A 228 14.96 4.91 9.26
CA HIS A 228 15.55 3.76 9.92
C HIS A 228 14.84 2.51 9.44
N VAL A 229 15.57 1.41 9.29
CA VAL A 229 15.00 0.13 8.86
C VAL A 229 15.54 -1.00 9.72
N LYS A 230 14.74 -2.04 9.90
CA LYS A 230 15.25 -3.36 10.31
C LYS A 230 15.48 -4.19 9.05
N LYS A 231 16.70 -4.71 8.88
CA LYS A 231 17.04 -5.61 7.77
C LYS A 231 16.67 -7.05 8.11
N ILE A 232 16.70 -7.92 7.10
CA ILE A 232 16.53 -9.36 7.31
C ILE A 232 17.54 -9.87 8.36
N ASN A 233 17.06 -10.69 9.30
CA ASN A 233 17.85 -11.25 10.42
C ASN A 233 18.51 -10.22 11.35
N CYS A 234 18.05 -8.96 11.37
CA CYS A 234 18.52 -7.93 12.29
C CYS A 234 17.38 -7.41 13.17
N SER A 235 17.54 -7.47 14.49
CA SER A 235 16.59 -6.88 15.46
C SER A 235 16.77 -5.38 15.62
N GLU A 236 17.96 -4.88 15.32
CA GLU A 236 18.36 -3.50 15.54
C GLU A 236 17.95 -2.60 14.38
N TRP A 237 17.59 -1.37 14.73
CA TRP A 237 17.30 -0.32 13.76
C TRP A 237 18.61 0.22 13.15
N GLU A 238 18.68 0.25 11.82
CA GLU A 238 19.79 0.86 11.09
C GLU A 238 19.33 2.12 10.37
N GLN A 239 20.04 3.23 10.54
CA GLN A 239 19.77 4.45 9.79
C GLN A 239 20.17 4.30 8.32
N VAL A 240 19.23 4.56 7.41
CA VAL A 240 19.46 4.52 5.97
C VAL A 240 19.47 5.94 5.41
N LEU A 241 20.60 6.31 4.79
CA LEU A 241 20.77 7.64 4.22
C LEU A 241 19.96 7.81 2.93
N VAL A 242 19.00 8.74 2.95
CA VAL A 242 18.24 9.14 1.77
C VAL A 242 19.13 9.97 0.84
N PRO A 243 19.36 9.56 -0.43
CA PRO A 243 20.18 10.33 -1.36
C PRO A 243 19.56 11.71 -1.63
N THR A 244 20.38 12.76 -1.74
CA THR A 244 19.92 14.15 -1.97
C THR A 244 19.10 14.34 -3.24
N SER A 245 19.31 13.48 -4.25
CA SER A 245 18.56 13.51 -5.51
C SER A 245 17.14 12.91 -5.42
N VAL A 246 16.82 12.20 -4.34
CA VAL A 246 15.53 11.52 -4.16
C VAL A 246 14.48 12.52 -3.65
N ARG A 247 13.33 12.52 -4.32
CA ARG A 247 12.18 13.39 -4.05
C ARG A 247 10.91 12.62 -3.67
N ALA A 248 10.86 11.32 -3.93
CA ALA A 248 9.86 10.41 -3.37
C ALA A 248 10.52 9.12 -2.90
N ILE A 249 10.07 8.56 -1.79
CA ILE A 249 10.39 7.21 -1.36
C ILE A 249 9.12 6.40 -1.44
N VAL A 250 9.24 5.18 -1.95
CA VAL A 250 8.19 4.18 -2.00
C VAL A 250 8.70 2.93 -1.29
N ALA A 251 7.90 2.42 -0.36
CA ALA A 251 8.05 1.10 0.24
C ALA A 251 6.97 0.20 -0.38
N LEU A 252 7.41 -0.76 -1.18
CA LEU A 252 6.56 -1.59 -2.05
C LEU A 252 6.60 -3.05 -1.57
N ASN A 253 5.45 -3.70 -1.53
CA ASN A 253 5.30 -5.12 -1.20
C ASN A 253 5.09 -5.99 -2.45
N LEU A 254 4.52 -5.43 -3.51
CA LEU A 254 4.21 -6.18 -4.74
C LEU A 254 5.27 -5.98 -5.82
N HIS A 255 5.34 -6.89 -6.79
CA HIS A 255 6.12 -6.66 -8.01
C HIS A 255 5.56 -5.56 -8.91
N SER A 256 4.32 -5.16 -8.65
CA SER A 256 3.53 -4.28 -9.50
C SER A 256 3.22 -2.95 -8.83
N TYR A 257 3.55 -1.87 -9.50
CA TYR A 257 3.32 -0.49 -9.08
C TYR A 257 2.73 0.33 -10.22
N GLY A 258 1.81 1.24 -9.92
CA GLY A 258 1.35 2.23 -10.88
C GLY A 258 0.69 1.63 -12.12
N SER A 259 -0.18 0.62 -11.94
CA SER A 259 -0.88 -0.10 -13.01
C SER A 259 0.01 -1.06 -13.82
N GLY A 260 0.82 -1.88 -13.16
CA GLY A 260 1.55 -2.96 -13.85
C GLY A 260 3.05 -2.78 -14.00
N ARG A 261 3.64 -1.70 -13.51
CA ARG A 261 5.07 -1.43 -13.69
C ARG A 261 5.90 -2.11 -12.63
N ASN A 262 7.11 -2.53 -12.96
CA ASN A 262 8.06 -3.07 -11.99
C ASN A 262 9.22 -2.08 -11.75
N PRO A 263 9.05 -1.08 -10.86
CA PRO A 263 10.09 -0.08 -10.58
C PRO A 263 11.31 -0.68 -9.87
N TRP A 264 11.14 -1.76 -9.11
CA TRP A 264 12.25 -2.52 -8.54
C TRP A 264 13.06 -3.25 -9.62
N GLY A 265 12.37 -3.73 -10.65
CA GLY A 265 12.97 -4.38 -11.82
C GLY A 265 13.43 -5.80 -11.53
N ASN A 266 13.98 -6.43 -12.57
CA ASN A 266 14.53 -7.78 -12.49
C ASN A 266 16.05 -7.68 -12.31
N LEU A 267 16.49 -7.68 -11.05
CA LEU A 267 17.89 -7.49 -10.69
C LEU A 267 18.70 -8.76 -10.98
N THR A 268 19.93 -8.60 -11.45
CA THR A 268 20.80 -9.76 -11.69
C THR A 268 21.27 -10.37 -10.37
N PRO A 269 21.54 -11.69 -10.31
CA PRO A 269 22.03 -12.33 -9.10
C PRO A 269 23.28 -11.65 -8.50
N GLU A 270 24.20 -11.19 -9.35
CA GLU A 270 25.43 -10.51 -8.88
C GLU A 270 25.11 -9.15 -8.24
N TYR A 271 24.08 -8.45 -8.74
CA TYR A 271 23.65 -7.19 -8.15
C TYR A 271 22.95 -7.40 -6.80
N LEU A 272 22.10 -8.42 -6.70
CA LEU A 272 21.43 -8.82 -5.46
C LEU A 272 22.46 -9.15 -4.38
N GLU A 273 23.42 -10.03 -4.69
CA GLU A 273 24.50 -10.40 -3.77
C GLU A 273 25.31 -9.17 -3.32
N LYS A 274 25.74 -8.32 -4.27
CA LYS A 274 26.51 -7.10 -3.97
C LYS A 274 25.76 -6.15 -3.04
N ARG A 275 24.44 -6.08 -3.14
CA ARG A 275 23.59 -5.19 -2.31
C ARG A 275 23.09 -5.86 -1.04
N GLY A 276 23.26 -7.18 -0.90
CA GLY A 276 22.62 -7.96 0.16
C GLY A 276 21.10 -7.99 0.03
N PHE A 277 20.59 -7.97 -1.20
CA PHE A 277 19.16 -8.07 -1.50
C PHE A 277 18.78 -9.51 -1.85
N ILE A 278 17.52 -9.86 -1.65
CA ILE A 278 16.91 -11.08 -2.15
C ILE A 278 15.92 -10.76 -3.28
N GLU A 279 15.52 -11.79 -4.02
CA GLU A 279 14.46 -11.65 -5.01
C GLU A 279 13.17 -11.24 -4.30
N ALA A 280 12.60 -10.10 -4.73
CA ALA A 280 11.37 -9.57 -4.16
C ALA A 280 10.25 -10.60 -4.31
N GLN A 281 9.45 -10.81 -3.27
CA GLN A 281 8.20 -11.57 -3.30
C GLN A 281 7.17 -10.87 -2.41
N PHE A 282 5.88 -11.06 -2.68
CA PHE A 282 4.81 -10.43 -1.88
C PHE A 282 4.49 -11.16 -0.57
N ASP A 283 5.22 -12.24 -0.25
CA ASP A 283 5.05 -13.09 0.93
C ASP A 283 6.38 -13.43 1.66
N ASP A 284 7.47 -12.74 1.33
CA ASP A 284 8.80 -12.96 1.91
C ASP A 284 9.06 -12.21 3.23
N GLY A 285 8.14 -11.35 3.65
CA GLY A 285 8.25 -10.50 4.84
C GLY A 285 9.13 -9.28 4.67
N LEU A 286 9.38 -8.83 3.44
CA LEU A 286 10.19 -7.65 3.13
C LEU A 286 9.39 -6.60 2.34
N LEU A 287 9.82 -5.34 2.50
CA LEU A 287 9.42 -4.24 1.63
C LEU A 287 10.62 -3.80 0.79
N GLU A 288 10.40 -3.67 -0.51
CA GLU A 288 11.31 -3.03 -1.46
C GLU A 288 11.24 -1.52 -1.33
N ILE A 289 12.32 -0.90 -0.83
CA ILE A 289 12.40 0.55 -0.65
C ILE A 289 13.21 1.16 -1.80
N PHE A 290 12.54 1.97 -2.62
CA PHE A 290 13.20 2.69 -3.73
C PHE A 290 12.86 4.18 -3.75
N GLY A 291 13.73 4.95 -4.41
CA GLY A 291 13.62 6.39 -4.57
C GLY A 291 13.30 6.82 -6.00
N LEU A 292 12.40 7.78 -6.14
CA LEU A 292 12.17 8.52 -7.38
C LEU A 292 12.83 9.89 -7.29
N LYS A 293 13.49 10.32 -8.39
CA LYS A 293 14.20 11.60 -8.47
C LYS A 293 13.29 12.70 -9.03
N GLN A 294 13.54 13.13 -10.26
CA GLN A 294 12.76 14.16 -10.97
C GLN A 294 11.82 13.56 -12.01
N GLY A 295 10.94 14.37 -12.61
CA GLY A 295 9.90 13.92 -13.54
C GLY A 295 10.42 12.98 -14.62
N TRP A 296 11.51 13.35 -15.31
CA TRP A 296 12.15 12.50 -16.33
C TRP A 296 12.57 11.13 -15.82
N HIS A 297 13.18 11.06 -14.63
CA HIS A 297 13.58 9.80 -14.02
C HIS A 297 12.35 8.96 -13.68
N ALA A 298 11.33 9.56 -13.06
CA ALA A 298 10.09 8.87 -12.76
C ALA A 298 9.43 8.35 -14.04
N THR A 299 9.39 9.13 -15.12
CA THR A 299 8.86 8.68 -16.42
C THR A 299 9.60 7.47 -16.97
N PHE A 300 10.93 7.48 -16.97
CA PHE A 300 11.71 6.34 -17.47
C PHE A 300 11.54 5.08 -16.62
N VAL A 301 11.35 5.24 -15.31
CA VAL A 301 10.99 4.13 -14.41
C VAL A 301 9.58 3.61 -14.74
N MET A 302 8.59 4.50 -14.84
CA MET A 302 7.21 4.12 -15.15
C MET A 302 7.03 3.60 -16.59
N SER A 303 7.97 3.87 -17.49
CA SER A 303 8.02 3.30 -18.83
C SER A 303 8.93 2.06 -18.94
N GLU A 304 9.46 1.58 -17.81
CA GLU A 304 10.29 0.36 -17.71
C GLU A 304 11.58 0.43 -18.55
N LEU A 305 12.07 1.64 -18.84
CA LEU A 305 13.34 1.85 -19.55
C LEU A 305 14.54 1.76 -18.60
N ILE A 306 14.32 2.08 -17.31
CA ILE A 306 15.30 1.97 -16.23
C ILE A 306 14.60 1.48 -14.95
N SER A 307 15.35 0.93 -14.01
CA SER A 307 14.85 0.69 -12.65
C SER A 307 14.96 1.94 -11.77
N ALA A 308 14.18 1.96 -10.70
CA ALA A 308 14.24 3.02 -9.71
C ALA A 308 15.56 2.99 -8.93
N LYS A 309 15.80 4.04 -8.13
CA LYS A 309 16.98 4.05 -7.26
C LYS A 309 16.72 3.11 -6.08
N HIS A 310 17.25 1.89 -6.11
CA HIS A 310 17.13 0.95 -4.97
C HIS A 310 17.82 1.50 -3.72
N ILE A 311 17.09 1.59 -2.62
CA ILE A 311 17.59 2.10 -1.34
C ILE A 311 17.89 0.92 -0.41
N ALA A 312 16.87 0.13 -0.04
CA ALA A 312 17.00 -0.99 0.90
C ALA A 312 15.88 -2.02 0.72
N GLN A 313 16.02 -3.19 1.36
CA GLN A 313 14.92 -4.11 1.68
C GLN A 313 14.80 -4.19 3.21
N ALA A 314 13.58 -4.22 3.74
CA ALA A 314 13.35 -4.08 5.17
C ALA A 314 12.17 -4.92 5.68
N THR A 315 12.30 -5.45 6.90
CA THR A 315 11.23 -6.12 7.66
C THR A 315 10.41 -5.14 8.51
N ALA A 316 10.95 -3.96 8.77
CA ALA A 316 10.26 -2.84 9.40
C ALA A 316 10.91 -1.51 8.99
N ILE A 317 10.10 -0.45 8.92
CA ILE A 317 10.54 0.90 8.53
C ILE A 317 10.08 1.89 9.59
N ARG A 318 10.96 2.80 10.00
CA ARG A 318 10.60 3.97 10.81
C ARG A 318 11.06 5.23 10.11
N LEU A 319 10.11 6.13 9.87
CA LEU A 319 10.33 7.42 9.27
C LEU A 319 10.12 8.50 10.34
N GLU A 320 11.12 9.34 10.55
CA GLU A 320 10.98 10.58 11.29
C GLU A 320 10.85 11.71 10.27
N VAL A 321 9.67 12.33 10.26
CA VAL A 321 9.33 13.43 9.37
C VAL A 321 9.31 14.72 10.17
N ARG A 322 10.18 15.66 9.81
CA ARG A 322 10.33 16.93 10.50
C ARG A 322 10.21 18.10 9.55
N GLY A 323 9.48 19.12 10.00
CA GLY A 323 9.34 20.38 9.31
C GLY A 323 10.63 21.21 9.38
N GLY A 324 10.78 22.08 8.40
CA GLY A 324 11.79 23.12 8.35
C GLY A 324 11.15 24.32 7.69
N GLU A 325 11.72 24.80 6.59
CA GLU A 325 10.99 25.70 5.69
C GLU A 325 9.78 25.02 5.01
N TRP A 326 9.73 23.67 5.05
CA TRP A 326 8.60 22.88 4.61
C TRP A 326 7.50 22.85 5.68
N LYS A 327 6.28 23.25 5.27
CA LYS A 327 5.08 23.21 6.11
C LYS A 327 4.32 21.89 6.01
N ASP A 328 4.39 21.24 4.85
CA ASP A 328 3.57 20.09 4.51
C ASP A 328 4.38 19.03 3.76
N ALA A 329 4.16 17.77 4.11
CA ALA A 329 4.54 16.61 3.32
C ALA A 329 3.29 16.00 2.68
N PHE A 330 3.50 15.15 1.67
CA PHE A 330 2.44 14.35 1.07
C PHE A 330 2.79 12.89 1.26
N MET A 331 1.81 12.11 1.69
CA MET A 331 1.93 10.68 1.94
C MET A 331 0.79 9.95 1.25
N GLN A 332 0.98 8.67 0.97
CA GLN A 332 0.00 7.83 0.31
C GLN A 332 0.14 6.39 0.75
N MET A 333 -0.99 5.72 0.88
CA MET A 333 -1.08 4.31 1.24
C MET A 333 -2.09 3.64 0.31
N ASP A 334 -1.68 2.61 -0.44
CA ASP A 334 -2.52 1.84 -1.37
C ASP A 334 -3.41 2.66 -2.33
N GLY A 335 -2.93 3.85 -2.75
CA GLY A 335 -3.70 4.74 -3.63
C GLY A 335 -4.55 5.79 -2.92
N GLU A 336 -4.56 5.83 -1.60
CA GLU A 336 -5.23 6.83 -0.78
C GLU A 336 -4.21 7.86 -0.25
N PRO A 337 -4.14 9.06 -0.85
CA PRO A 337 -3.18 10.09 -0.46
C PRO A 337 -3.75 11.02 0.63
N TRP A 338 -2.87 11.56 1.47
CA TRP A 338 -3.19 12.65 2.38
C TRP A 338 -2.06 13.67 2.45
N LYS A 339 -2.43 14.85 2.93
CA LYS A 339 -1.50 15.93 3.21
C LYS A 339 -1.13 15.87 4.69
N GLN A 340 0.16 15.80 5.00
CA GLN A 340 0.68 15.71 6.36
C GLN A 340 1.32 17.04 6.76
N PRO A 341 0.67 17.84 7.64
CA PRO A 341 1.30 19.02 8.23
C PRO A 341 2.54 18.62 9.03
N MET A 342 3.56 19.46 8.99
CA MET A 342 4.83 19.24 9.68
C MET A 342 5.13 20.40 10.63
N SER A 343 5.66 20.07 11.81
CA SER A 343 6.13 21.05 12.78
C SER A 343 7.65 21.23 12.70
N LYS A 344 8.14 22.44 12.97
CA LYS A 344 9.58 22.71 13.16
C LYS A 344 10.09 22.12 14.47
N ASP A 345 9.23 22.11 15.48
CA ASP A 345 9.59 21.80 16.87
C ASP A 345 9.42 20.31 17.17
N PHE A 346 8.38 19.69 16.62
CA PHE A 346 8.02 18.30 16.87
C PHE A 346 8.05 17.45 15.61
N SER A 347 8.48 16.19 15.75
CA SER A 347 8.54 15.21 14.66
C SER A 347 7.23 14.44 14.53
N THR A 348 6.87 14.10 13.30
CA THR A 348 5.85 13.08 12.98
C THR A 348 6.56 11.76 12.72
N PHE A 349 6.11 10.68 13.34
CA PHE A 349 6.66 9.35 13.15
C PHE A 349 5.73 8.50 12.31
N VAL A 350 6.28 7.80 11.33
CA VAL A 350 5.60 6.72 10.60
C VAL A 350 6.35 5.43 10.87
N GLU A 351 5.68 4.45 11.43
CA GLU A 351 6.23 3.12 11.67
C GLU A 351 5.48 2.11 10.82
N ILE A 352 6.21 1.30 10.07
CA ILE A 352 5.66 0.26 9.21
C ILE A 352 6.21 -1.08 9.66
N LYS A 353 5.31 -2.01 9.99
CA LYS A 353 5.62 -3.36 10.47
C LYS A 353 4.74 -4.37 9.76
N ARG A 354 5.27 -5.57 9.51
CA ARG A 354 4.51 -6.68 8.96
C ARG A 354 3.43 -7.13 9.97
N GLU A 355 2.22 -7.38 9.49
CA GLU A 355 1.18 -8.04 10.27
C GLU A 355 1.51 -9.53 10.45
N PRO A 356 1.23 -10.12 11.63
CA PRO A 356 1.49 -11.54 11.86
C PRO A 356 0.64 -12.46 10.97
N PHE A 357 -0.58 -12.05 10.64
CA PHE A 357 -1.49 -12.82 9.79
C PHE A 357 -1.27 -12.47 8.32
N GLN A 358 -0.88 -13.45 7.53
CA GLN A 358 -0.81 -13.32 6.08
C GLN A 358 -2.19 -13.56 5.46
N SER A 359 -2.56 -12.71 4.51
CA SER A 359 -3.81 -12.88 3.76
C SER A 359 -3.75 -14.12 2.89
N ILE A 360 -4.82 -14.91 2.89
CA ILE A 360 -4.92 -16.13 2.10
C ILE A 360 -5.51 -15.79 0.74
N MET A 361 -4.72 -15.94 -0.32
CA MET A 361 -5.08 -15.59 -1.69
C MET A 361 -5.19 -16.83 -2.57
N ILE A 362 -5.93 -16.70 -3.68
CA ILE A 362 -5.96 -17.70 -4.75
C ILE A 362 -5.03 -17.20 -5.85
N ASN A 363 -4.04 -18.00 -6.23
CA ASN A 363 -3.19 -17.69 -7.37
C ASN A 363 -4.01 -17.85 -8.66
N GLY A 364 -3.97 -16.81 -9.49
CA GLY A 364 -4.69 -16.71 -10.75
C GLY A 364 -3.93 -17.26 -11.96
N GLU A 365 -2.65 -17.64 -11.83
CA GLU A 365 -1.84 -18.18 -12.94
C GLU A 365 -2.33 -19.55 -13.43
#